data_AF-A0A6A5QP08-F1
#
_entry.id   AF-A0A6A5QP08-F1
#
_cell.length_a   1.000
_cell.length_b   1.000
_cell.length_c   1.000
_cell.angle_alpha   90.00
_cell.angle_beta   90.00
_cell.angle_gamma   90.00
#
_symmetry.space_group_name_H-M   'P 1'
#
loop_
_entity.id
_entity.type
_entity.pdbx_description
1 polymer ?
#
loop_
_entity_poly.entity_id
_entity_poly.type
_entity_poly.pdbx_seq_one_letter_code
_entity_poly.pdbx_strand_id
1 'polypeptide(L)'
;MASTTTNKHPLLLAAAVAHGVLALGHTTKGLDQFKHPSMNTLPTALRGAVKAGWYEGSVFFAIMGILNYRWAQTGIYDVYDKSIATLLISLLVGAGASYYNSGDRPTATTLAVVAIVQGLGVRNGWI
;
A
#
# COMPACT_ATOMS: atom_id res chain seq x y z
N MET A 1 13.10 -1.45 31.29
CA MET A 1 13.30 -0.15 30.61
C MET A 1 12.87 -0.33 29.17
N ALA A 2 11.79 0.32 28.74
CA ALA A 2 11.40 0.34 27.34
C ALA A 2 12.50 1.09 26.58
N SER A 3 13.30 0.38 25.81
CA SER A 3 14.23 1.00 24.87
C SER A 3 13.38 1.85 23.94
N THR A 4 13.54 3.16 24.00
CA THR A 4 13.05 4.08 22.98
C THR A 4 13.79 3.72 21.70
N THR A 5 13.26 2.78 20.94
CA THR A 5 13.75 2.41 19.61
C THR A 5 13.59 3.64 18.73
N THR A 6 14.63 4.44 18.65
CA THR A 6 14.77 5.46 17.61
C THR A 6 14.69 4.71 16.28
N ASN A 7 13.69 5.02 15.46
CA ASN A 7 13.55 4.39 14.14
C ASN A 7 14.82 4.69 13.35
N LYS A 8 15.64 3.66 13.12
CA LYS A 8 16.96 3.81 12.48
C LYS A 8 16.85 4.19 11.01
N HIS A 9 15.72 3.85 10.40
CA HIS A 9 15.44 4.13 8.99
C HIS A 9 14.16 4.96 8.84
N PRO A 10 14.25 6.30 8.97
CA PRO A 10 13.07 7.17 9.00
C PRO A 10 12.23 7.15 7.72
N LEU A 11 12.84 6.86 6.56
CA LEU A 11 12.09 6.73 5.29
C LEU A 11 11.27 5.44 5.22
N LEU A 12 11.71 4.37 5.86
CA LEU A 12 10.91 3.15 6.02
C LEU A 12 9.78 3.36 7.03
N LEU A 13 10.00 4.17 8.08
CA LEU A 13 8.92 4.61 8.96
C LEU A 13 7.88 5.45 8.21
N ALA A 14 8.32 6.38 7.36
CA ALA A 14 7.42 7.16 6.50
C ALA A 14 6.64 6.25 5.55
N ALA A 15 7.28 5.24 4.96
CA ALA A 15 6.61 4.23 4.15
C ALA A 15 5.58 3.44 4.97
N ALA A 16 5.88 3.06 6.22
CA ALA A 16 4.95 2.37 7.11
C ALA A 16 3.67 3.19 7.33
N VAL A 17 3.82 4.47 7.66
CA VAL A 17 2.69 5.39 7.84
C VAL A 17 1.91 5.57 6.53
N ALA A 18 2.61 5.75 5.40
CA ALA A 18 1.98 5.91 4.10
C ALA A 18 1.11 4.69 3.72
N HIS A 19 1.59 3.47 3.98
CA HIS A 19 0.81 2.25 3.74
C HIS A 19 -0.37 2.09 4.71
N GLY A 20 -0.21 2.51 5.97
CA GLY A 20 -1.32 2.58 6.92
C GLY A 20 -2.43 3.54 6.45
N VAL A 21 -2.04 4.73 5.98
CA VAL A 21 -2.97 5.70 5.37
C VAL A 21 -3.60 5.14 4.10
N LEU A 22 -2.84 4.45 3.24
CA LEU A 22 -3.40 3.76 2.07
C LEU A 22 -4.41 2.71 2.47
N ALA A 23 -4.17 1.90 3.50
CA ALA A 23 -5.12 0.89 3.96
C ALA A 23 -6.47 1.52 4.37
N LEU A 24 -6.42 2.61 5.13
CA LEU A 24 -7.61 3.36 5.53
C LEU A 24 -8.30 4.00 4.32
N GLY A 25 -7.55 4.71 3.48
CA GLY A 25 -8.07 5.39 2.29
C GLY A 25 -8.65 4.44 1.25
N HIS A 26 -8.01 3.28 1.05
CA HIS A 26 -8.51 2.22 0.17
C HIS A 26 -9.84 1.68 0.70
N THR A 27 -9.93 1.41 2.02
CA THR A 27 -11.16 0.93 2.66
C THR A 27 -12.31 1.93 2.52
N THR A 28 -12.07 3.21 2.85
CA THR A 28 -13.10 4.25 2.77
C THR A 28 -13.55 4.50 1.32
N LYS A 29 -12.62 4.52 0.37
CA LYS A 29 -12.93 4.64 -1.06
C LYS A 29 -13.79 3.48 -1.56
N GLY A 30 -13.48 2.24 -1.15
CA GLY A 30 -14.29 1.07 -1.49
C GLY A 30 -15.71 1.16 -0.95
N LEU A 31 -15.85 1.54 0.33
CA LEU A 31 -17.16 1.76 0.94
C LEU A 31 -17.99 2.80 0.19
N ASP A 32 -17.36 3.83 -0.36
CA ASP A 32 -18.03 4.84 -1.17
C ASP A 32 -18.41 4.30 -2.57
N GLN A 33 -17.46 3.70 -3.28
CA GLN A 33 -17.68 3.12 -4.61
C GLN A 33 -18.77 2.04 -4.61
N PHE A 34 -18.85 1.24 -3.55
CA PHE A 34 -19.85 0.19 -3.43
C PHE A 34 -21.28 0.68 -3.23
N LYS A 35 -21.48 1.98 -2.94
CA LYS A 35 -22.80 2.60 -2.92
C LYS A 35 -23.30 2.97 -4.30
N HIS A 36 -22.42 3.06 -5.31
CA HIS A 36 -22.83 3.47 -6.65
C HIS A 36 -23.85 2.47 -7.24
N PRO A 37 -24.98 2.92 -7.83
CA PRO A 37 -26.04 2.03 -8.28
C PRO A 37 -25.59 0.96 -9.29
N SER A 38 -24.57 1.25 -10.11
CA SER A 38 -24.01 0.27 -11.06
C SER A 38 -23.41 -0.97 -10.37
N MET A 39 -22.99 -0.88 -9.11
CA MET A 39 -22.53 -2.06 -8.38
C MET A 39 -23.66 -3.07 -8.16
N ASN A 40 -24.91 -2.59 -8.10
CA ASN A 40 -26.10 -3.41 -7.93
C ASN A 40 -26.58 -4.07 -9.23
N THR A 41 -26.00 -3.72 -10.38
CA THR A 41 -26.31 -4.38 -11.66
C THR A 41 -25.41 -5.59 -11.92
N LEU A 42 -24.30 -5.72 -11.19
CA LEU A 42 -23.41 -6.87 -11.30
C LEU A 42 -24.07 -8.15 -10.75
N PRO A 43 -23.86 -9.33 -11.38
CA PRO A 43 -24.22 -10.62 -10.80
C PRO A 43 -23.64 -10.78 -9.39
N THR A 44 -24.36 -11.48 -8.49
CA THR A 44 -23.99 -11.60 -7.07
C THR A 44 -22.56 -12.10 -6.87
N ALA A 45 -22.14 -13.12 -7.62
CA ALA A 45 -20.77 -13.65 -7.52
C ALA A 45 -19.72 -12.61 -7.92
N LEU A 46 -19.95 -11.88 -9.02
CA LEU A 46 -19.02 -10.83 -9.49
C LEU A 46 -18.96 -9.65 -8.52
N ARG A 47 -20.12 -9.21 -7.99
CA ARG A 47 -20.18 -8.19 -6.95
C ARG A 47 -19.42 -8.62 -5.70
N GLY A 48 -19.56 -9.88 -5.31
CA GLY A 48 -18.82 -10.49 -4.21
C GLY A 48 -17.32 -10.44 -4.45
N ALA A 49 -16.86 -10.89 -5.61
CA ALA A 49 -15.44 -10.89 -5.98
C ALA A 49 -14.82 -9.47 -5.97
N VAL A 50 -15.52 -8.47 -6.52
CA VAL A 50 -15.06 -7.08 -6.51
C VAL A 50 -14.92 -6.55 -5.07
N LYS A 51 -15.91 -6.81 -4.21
CA LYS A 51 -15.86 -6.37 -2.80
C LYS A 51 -14.78 -7.10 -2.01
N ALA A 52 -14.68 -8.41 -2.16
CA ALA A 52 -13.71 -9.24 -1.46
C ALA A 52 -12.28 -8.83 -1.83
N GLY A 53 -11.97 -8.77 -3.14
CA GLY A 53 -10.64 -8.37 -3.62
C GLY A 53 -10.26 -6.95 -3.18
N TRP A 54 -11.23 -6.05 -3.05
CA TRP A 54 -10.99 -4.72 -2.51
C TRP A 54 -10.58 -4.74 -1.04
N TYR A 55 -11.28 -5.51 -0.20
CA TYR A 55 -10.92 -5.63 1.22
C TYR A 55 -9.62 -6.42 1.42
N GLU A 56 -9.33 -7.41 0.58
CA GLU A 56 -8.01 -8.05 0.53
C GLU A 56 -6.90 -7.03 0.27
N GLY A 57 -7.10 -6.11 -0.69
CA GLY A 57 -6.18 -5.00 -0.95
C GLY A 57 -6.01 -4.06 0.25
N SER A 58 -7.09 -3.75 0.96
CA SER A 58 -7.03 -2.93 2.19
C SER A 58 -6.18 -3.59 3.28
N VAL A 59 -6.40 -4.88 3.55
CA VAL A 59 -5.64 -5.64 4.54
C VAL A 59 -4.19 -5.80 4.09
N PHE A 60 -3.96 -6.03 2.81
CA PHE A 60 -2.62 -6.10 2.22
C PHE A 60 -1.82 -4.81 2.48
N PHE A 61 -2.40 -3.63 2.27
CA PHE A 61 -1.72 -2.38 2.60
C PHE A 61 -1.42 -2.23 4.10
N ALA A 62 -2.30 -2.71 4.97
CA ALA A 62 -2.04 -2.71 6.42
C ALA A 62 -0.85 -3.64 6.78
N ILE A 63 -0.80 -4.85 6.19
CA ILE A 63 0.33 -5.78 6.35
C ILE A 63 1.63 -5.12 5.89
N MET A 64 1.61 -4.44 4.74
CA MET A 64 2.78 -3.72 4.23
C MET A 64 3.21 -2.54 5.11
N GLY A 65 2.26 -1.87 5.78
CA GLY A 65 2.55 -0.87 6.79
C GLY A 65 3.30 -1.45 7.98
N ILE A 66 2.83 -2.59 8.51
CA ILE A 66 3.49 -3.31 9.62
C ILE A 66 4.88 -3.79 9.21
N LEU A 67 5.02 -4.35 8.00
CA LEU A 67 6.31 -4.84 7.51
C LEU A 67 7.32 -3.69 7.34
N ASN A 68 6.90 -2.54 6.79
CA ASN A 68 7.77 -1.36 6.72
C ASN A 68 8.12 -0.81 8.11
N TYR A 69 7.23 -0.92 9.09
CA TYR A 69 7.55 -0.54 10.47
C TYR A 69 8.63 -1.44 11.08
N ARG A 70 8.58 -2.75 10.82
CA ARG A 70 9.67 -3.68 11.17
C ARG A 70 10.97 -3.26 10.49
N TRP A 71 10.95 -3.04 9.18
CA TRP A 71 12.14 -2.60 8.44
C TRP A 71 12.64 -1.23 8.89
N ALA A 72 11.79 -0.35 9.42
CA ALA A 72 12.23 0.92 10.00
C ALA A 72 13.17 0.75 11.20
N GLN A 73 13.09 -0.40 11.87
CA GLN A 73 13.88 -0.77 13.04
C GLN A 73 15.11 -1.60 12.65
N THR A 74 14.95 -2.49 11.66
CA THR A 74 15.96 -3.49 11.29
C THR A 74 16.75 -3.17 10.03
N GLY A 75 16.24 -2.29 9.17
CA GLY A 75 16.69 -2.16 7.77
C GLY A 75 16.08 -3.22 6.86
N ILE A 76 16.39 -3.10 5.57
CA ILE A 76 16.19 -4.13 4.53
C ILE A 76 17.46 -4.99 4.55
N TYR A 77 17.36 -6.21 5.07
CA TYR A 77 18.53 -7.00 5.46
C TYR A 77 19.08 -7.88 4.33
N ASP A 78 18.19 -8.43 3.50
CA ASP A 78 18.58 -9.41 2.50
C ASP A 78 17.80 -9.29 1.18
N VAL A 79 18.15 -10.17 0.24
CA VAL A 79 17.51 -10.21 -1.08
C VAL A 79 16.02 -10.48 -1.00
N TYR A 80 15.52 -11.17 0.02
CA TYR A 80 14.10 -11.46 0.18
C TYR A 80 13.33 -10.21 0.59
N ASP A 81 13.82 -9.47 1.59
CA ASP A 81 13.23 -8.18 1.97
C ASP A 81 13.21 -7.22 0.77
N LYS A 82 14.31 -7.13 0.02
CA LYS A 82 14.39 -6.31 -1.19
C LYS A 82 13.42 -6.75 -2.26
N SER A 83 13.25 -8.06 -2.44
CA SER A 83 12.34 -8.63 -3.44
C SER A 83 10.89 -8.28 -3.10
N ILE A 84 10.48 -8.45 -1.83
CA ILE A 84 9.14 -8.09 -1.37
C ILE A 84 8.90 -6.59 -1.60
N ALA A 85 9.84 -5.73 -1.21
CA ALA A 85 9.69 -4.29 -1.39
C ALA A 85 9.66 -3.88 -2.88
N THR A 86 10.41 -4.57 -3.74
CA THR A 86 10.40 -4.32 -5.19
C THR A 86 9.08 -4.75 -5.84
N LEU A 87 8.53 -5.90 -5.42
CA LEU A 87 7.20 -6.35 -5.85
C LEU A 87 6.12 -5.35 -5.40
N LEU A 88 6.21 -4.84 -4.17
CA LEU A 88 5.31 -3.81 -3.68
C LEU A 88 5.39 -2.53 -4.51
N ILE A 89 6.59 -2.02 -4.79
CA ILE A 89 6.76 -0.82 -5.63
C ILE A 89 6.15 -1.06 -7.02
N SER A 90 6.41 -2.22 -7.62
CA SER A 90 5.87 -2.59 -8.93
C SER A 90 4.34 -2.64 -8.92
N LEU A 91 3.75 -3.20 -7.86
CA LEU A 91 2.30 -3.23 -7.66
C LEU A 91 1.73 -1.82 -7.56
N LEU A 92 2.32 -0.94 -6.74
CA LEU A 92 1.85 0.43 -6.56
C LEU A 92 1.92 1.24 -7.87
N VAL A 93 3.01 1.10 -8.62
CA VAL A 93 3.17 1.77 -9.92
C VAL A 93 2.20 1.21 -10.96
N GLY A 94 2.07 -0.12 -11.05
CA GLY A 94 1.15 -0.77 -11.99
C GLY A 94 -0.32 -0.42 -11.71
N ALA A 95 -0.74 -0.49 -10.45
CA ALA A 95 -2.06 -0.06 -10.03
C ALA A 95 -2.26 1.45 -10.26
N GLY A 96 -1.26 2.27 -9.95
CA GLY A 96 -1.27 3.70 -10.22
C GLY A 96 -1.48 4.03 -11.70
N ALA A 97 -0.79 3.32 -12.60
CA ALA A 97 -0.99 3.44 -14.04
C ALA A 97 -2.40 3.02 -14.47
N SER A 98 -2.95 1.95 -13.89
CA SER A 98 -4.32 1.52 -14.15
C SER A 98 -5.34 2.59 -13.75
N TYR A 99 -5.22 3.16 -12.55
CA TYR A 99 -6.07 4.26 -12.08
C TYR A 99 -5.91 5.54 -12.92
N TYR A 100 -4.69 5.82 -13.37
CA TYR A 100 -4.43 6.93 -14.28
C TYR A 100 -5.22 6.71 -15.58
N ASN A 101 -5.12 5.53 -16.18
CA ASN A 101 -5.79 5.21 -17.45
C ASN A 101 -7.31 5.15 -17.33
N SER A 102 -7.87 4.82 -16.16
CA SER A 102 -9.31 4.85 -15.91
C SER A 102 -9.87 6.22 -15.52
N GLY A 103 -9.02 7.25 -15.42
CA GLY A 103 -9.41 8.63 -15.12
C GLY A 103 -9.38 9.00 -13.64
N ASP A 104 -9.06 8.07 -12.74
CA ASP A 104 -8.91 8.29 -11.31
C ASP A 104 -7.51 8.84 -10.97
N ARG A 105 -7.27 10.07 -11.44
CA ARG A 105 -6.00 10.79 -11.23
C ARG A 105 -5.64 10.92 -9.75
N PRO A 106 -6.56 11.21 -8.81
CA PRO A 106 -6.21 11.33 -7.40
C PRO A 106 -5.62 10.03 -6.83
N THR A 107 -6.23 8.87 -7.10
CA THR A 107 -5.69 7.60 -6.61
C THR A 107 -4.37 7.25 -7.30
N ALA A 108 -4.24 7.52 -8.61
CA ALA A 108 -2.98 7.33 -9.31
C ALA A 108 -1.83 8.13 -8.68
N THR A 109 -2.04 9.41 -8.39
CA THR A 109 -1.06 10.29 -7.76
C THR A 109 -0.69 9.79 -6.36
N THR A 110 -1.67 9.40 -5.55
CA THR A 110 -1.41 8.86 -4.21
C THR A 110 -0.52 7.62 -4.27
N LEU A 111 -0.82 6.67 -5.17
CA LEU A 111 -0.02 5.45 -5.32
C LEU A 111 1.39 5.76 -5.82
N ALA A 112 1.56 6.72 -6.74
CA ALA A 112 2.87 7.16 -7.20
C ALA A 112 3.71 7.76 -6.06
N VAL A 113 3.11 8.62 -5.23
CA VAL A 113 3.79 9.19 -4.06
C VAL A 113 4.23 8.10 -3.09
N VAL A 114 3.34 7.16 -2.75
CA VAL A 114 3.71 6.06 -1.84
C VAL A 114 4.77 5.15 -2.44
N ALA A 115 4.73 4.87 -3.75
CA ALA A 115 5.76 4.09 -4.44
C ALA A 115 7.14 4.78 -4.37
N ILE A 116 7.18 6.11 -4.54
CA ILE A 116 8.41 6.90 -4.39
C ILE A 116 8.92 6.81 -2.96
N VAL A 117 8.05 7.01 -1.96
CA VAL A 117 8.43 6.90 -0.54
C VAL A 117 8.96 5.50 -0.21
N GLN A 118 8.31 4.44 -0.69
CA GLN A 118 8.77 3.06 -0.53
C GLN A 118 10.15 2.86 -1.19
N GLY A 119 10.33 3.31 -2.43
CA GLY A 119 11.59 3.19 -3.15
C GLY A 119 12.74 3.93 -2.47
N LEU A 120 12.48 5.13 -1.96
CA LEU A 120 13.45 5.88 -1.15
C LEU A 120 13.74 5.17 0.18
N GLY A 121 12.73 4.57 0.82
CA GLY A 121 12.89 3.74 2.01
C GLY A 121 13.82 2.55 1.76
N VAL A 122 13.61 1.79 0.69
CA VAL A 122 14.45 0.65 0.32
C VAL A 122 15.88 1.10 0.02
N ARG A 123 16.05 2.16 -0.78
CA ARG A 123 17.38 2.66 -1.17
C ARG A 123 18.23 3.08 0.03
N ASN A 124 17.61 3.69 1.05
CA ASN A 124 18.31 4.20 2.23
C ASN A 124 18.25 3.24 3.44
N GLY A 125 17.48 2.17 3.33
CA GLY A 125 17.31 1.16 4.37
C GLY A 125 18.12 -0.11 4.14
N TRP A 126 18.75 -0.27 2.98
CA TRP A 126 19.63 -1.40 2.67
C TRP A 126 20.89 -1.35 3.53
N ILE A 127 21.16 -2.43 4.26
CA ILE A 127 22.31 -2.58 5.16
C ILE A 127 23.16 -3.78 4.79
#